data_AF-A0A402CZL4-F1
#
_entry.id   AF-A0A402CZL4-F1
#
_cell.length_a   1.000
_cell.length_b   1.000
_cell.length_c   1.000
_cell.angle_alpha   90.00
_cell.angle_beta   90.00
_cell.angle_gamma   90.00
#
_symmetry.space_group_name_H-M   'P 1'
#
loop_
_entity.id
_entity.type
_entity.pdbx_description
1 polymer ?
#
loop_
_entity_poly.entity_id
_entity_poly.type
_entity_poly.pdbx_seq_one_letter_code
_entity_poly.pdbx_strand_id
1 'polypeptide(L)' 'MLGQYGIRRKNGVPPIRYEAVAEGLGRVADFARTHYATVHMPRIGCGLSGGTWDKIEPIIEVDLVSKGVAVVVYDLAR' A
#
# COMPACT_ATOMS: atom_id res chain seq x y z
N MET A 1 -4.92 -3.01 12.37
CA MET A 1 -4.31 -3.58 11.16
C MET A 1 -2.82 -3.25 11.15
N LEU A 2 -1.95 -4.23 10.88
CA LEU A 2 -0.49 -4.09 10.92
C LEU A 2 0.12 -4.53 9.58
N GLY A 3 0.51 -3.56 8.75
CA GLY A 3 1.07 -3.81 7.40
C GLY A 3 2.44 -4.48 7.39
N GLN A 4 3.10 -4.57 8.55
CA GLN A 4 4.33 -5.34 8.73
C GLN A 4 4.40 -5.98 10.11
N TYR A 5 5.04 -7.15 10.19
CA TYR A 5 5.38 -7.81 11.45
C TYR A 5 6.89 -8.02 11.56
N GLY A 6 7.50 -7.26 12.48
CA GLY A 6 8.96 -7.19 12.62
C GLY A 6 9.62 -6.20 11.65
N ILE A 7 10.95 -6.21 11.64
CA ILE A 7 11.80 -5.27 10.87
C ILE A 7 12.78 -5.98 9.93
N ARG A 8 12.84 -7.31 9.97
CA ARG A 8 13.71 -8.17 9.15
C ARG A 8 13.00 -9.49 8.86
N ARG A 9 13.43 -10.18 7.79
CA ARG A 9 12.94 -11.53 7.46
C ARG A 9 13.13 -12.47 8.66
N LYS A 10 12.10 -13.27 8.95
CA LYS A 10 12.16 -14.34 9.96
C LYS A 10 11.72 -15.64 9.30
N ASN A 11 12.57 -16.67 9.36
CA ASN A 11 12.32 -17.98 8.74
C ASN A 11 11.98 -17.89 7.24
N GLY A 12 12.68 -17.02 6.49
CA GLY A 12 12.43 -16.79 5.06
C GLY A 12 11.23 -15.88 4.74
N VAL A 13 10.33 -15.66 5.70
CA VAL A 13 9.12 -14.86 5.52
C VAL A 13 9.43 -13.35 5.62
N PRO A 14 9.06 -12.53 4.63
CA PRO A 14 9.23 -11.08 4.71
C PRO A 14 8.27 -10.43 5.74
N PRO A 15 8.66 -9.30 6.35
CA PRO A 15 7.82 -8.60 7.31
C PRO A 15 6.48 -8.12 6.75
N ILE A 16 6.38 -7.82 5.45
CA ILE A 16 5.16 -7.26 4.84
C ILE A 16 3.94 -8.18 5.00
N ARG A 17 2.76 -7.58 5.13
CA ARG A 17 1.46 -8.25 5.20
C ARG A 17 0.51 -7.62 4.18
N TYR A 18 0.45 -8.19 2.98
CA TYR A 18 -0.31 -7.61 1.86
C TYR A 18 -1.81 -7.46 2.16
N GLU A 19 -2.42 -8.44 2.81
CA GLU A 19 -3.83 -8.36 3.24
C GLU A 19 -4.07 -7.18 4.19
N ALA A 20 -3.14 -6.95 5.12
CA ALA A 20 -3.18 -5.81 6.01
C ALA A 20 -2.85 -4.49 5.30
N VAL A 21 -2.15 -4.49 4.16
CA VAL A 21 -2.02 -3.27 3.34
C VAL A 21 -3.35 -2.99 2.64
N ALA A 22 -3.95 -4.02 2.03
CA ALA A 22 -5.22 -3.95 1.32
C ALA A 22 -6.36 -3.41 2.20
N GLU A 23 -6.56 -3.99 3.40
CA GLU A 23 -7.58 -3.51 4.34
C GLU A 23 -7.37 -2.02 4.68
N GLY A 24 -6.12 -1.55 4.72
CA GLY A 24 -5.79 -0.18 5.06
C GLY A 24 -6.11 0.78 3.94
N LEU A 25 -5.69 0.42 2.73
CA LEU A 25 -6.00 1.18 1.53
C LEU A 25 -7.52 1.21 1.28
N GLY A 26 -8.24 0.14 1.62
CA GLY A 26 -9.70 0.12 1.60
C GLY A 26 -10.32 1.21 2.47
N ARG A 27 -9.87 1.34 3.72
CA ARG A 27 -10.35 2.41 4.63
C ARG A 27 -9.94 3.81 4.18
N VAL A 28 -8.75 3.96 3.59
CA VAL A 28 -8.31 5.21 2.98
C VAL A 28 -9.22 5.58 1.81
N ALA A 29 -9.64 4.61 1.00
CA ALA A 29 -10.57 4.83 -0.11
C ALA A 29 -11.93 5.37 0.38
N ASP A 30 -12.49 4.74 1.42
CA ASP A 30 -13.77 5.15 2.00
C ASP A 30 -13.71 6.59 2.53
N PHE A 31 -12.62 6.92 3.22
CA PHE A 31 -12.36 8.28 3.69
C PHE A 31 -12.21 9.26 2.51
N ALA A 32 -11.35 8.96 1.54
CA ALA A 32 -11.09 9.83 0.41
C ALA A 32 -12.36 10.13 -0.40
N ARG A 33 -13.21 9.11 -0.63
CA ARG A 33 -14.49 9.27 -1.33
C ARG A 33 -15.46 10.15 -0.55
N THR A 34 -15.54 9.96 0.77
CA THR A 34 -16.41 10.78 1.64
C THR A 34 -16.02 12.25 1.61
N HIS A 35 -14.74 12.54 1.46
CA HIS A 35 -14.18 13.90 1.47
C HIS A 35 -13.84 14.46 0.09
N TYR A 36 -14.19 13.76 -1.00
CA TYR A 36 -13.83 14.13 -2.38
C TYR A 36 -12.32 14.41 -2.54
N ALA A 37 -11.48 13.65 -1.85
CA ALA A 37 -10.04 13.83 -1.80
C ALA A 37 -9.31 12.89 -2.78
N THR A 38 -8.10 13.30 -3.14
CA THR A 38 -7.12 12.46 -3.86
C THR A 38 -6.13 11.84 -2.88
N VAL A 39 -5.46 10.77 -3.29
CA VAL A 39 -4.46 10.07 -2.47
C VAL A 39 -3.07 10.25 -3.06
N HIS A 40 -2.14 10.61 -2.19
CA HIS A 40 -0.74 10.89 -2.52
C HIS A 40 0.14 10.03 -1.63
N MET A 41 1.05 9.24 -2.21
CA MET A 41 1.89 8.31 -1.44
C MET A 41 3.27 8.11 -2.07
N PRO A 42 4.31 7.80 -1.27
CA PRO A 42 5.56 7.30 -1.83
C PRO A 42 5.37 5.90 -2.41
N ARG A 43 6.37 5.39 -3.16
CA ARG A 43 6.43 3.99 -3.59
C ARG A 43 6.61 3.02 -2.40
N ILE A 44 5.50 2.67 -1.75
CA ILE A 44 5.48 1.87 -0.51
C ILE A 44 5.77 0.38 -0.74
N GLY A 45 6.09 -0.33 0.35
CA GLY A 45 6.18 -1.79 0.38
C GLY A 45 7.45 -2.40 -0.24
N CYS A 46 8.30 -1.60 -0.89
CA CYS A 46 9.46 -2.08 -1.66
C CYS A 46 10.82 -1.98 -0.93
N GLY A 47 10.81 -1.67 0.37
CA GLY A 47 12.02 -1.44 1.17
C GLY A 47 12.33 -2.57 2.16
N LEU A 48 12.65 -2.18 3.40
CA LEU A 48 13.04 -3.08 4.49
C LEU A 48 12.00 -4.18 4.80
N SER A 49 10.74 -3.94 4.50
CA SER A 49 9.65 -4.91 4.69
C SER A 49 9.69 -6.08 3.70
N GLY A 50 10.57 -6.04 2.70
CA GLY A 50 10.83 -7.14 1.77
C GLY A 50 9.66 -7.46 0.83
N GLY A 51 8.74 -6.51 0.67
CA GLY A 51 7.70 -6.59 -0.35
C GLY A 51 8.21 -6.11 -1.70
N THR A 52 7.36 -6.25 -2.70
CA THR A 52 7.71 -5.97 -4.10
C THR A 52 6.60 -5.15 -4.76
N TRP A 53 6.98 -4.30 -5.72
CA TRP A 53 6.05 -3.37 -6.34
C TRP A 53 4.97 -4.09 -7.15
N ASP A 54 5.33 -5.19 -7.83
CA ASP A 54 4.42 -6.07 -8.57
C ASP A 54 3.26 -6.62 -7.72
N LYS A 55 3.39 -6.62 -6.39
CA LYS A 55 2.31 -6.99 -5.46
C LYS A 55 1.57 -5.80 -4.89
N ILE A 56 2.25 -4.67 -4.70
CA ILE A 56 1.64 -3.47 -4.12
C ILE A 56 0.79 -2.72 -5.14
N GLU A 57 1.26 -2.61 -6.38
CA GLU A 57 0.57 -1.90 -7.45
C GLU A 57 -0.84 -2.47 -7.71
N PRO A 58 -1.05 -3.79 -7.87
CA PRO A 58 -2.39 -4.36 -8.00
C PRO A 58 -3.30 -4.09 -6.79
N ILE A 59 -2.74 -4.04 -5.57
CA ILE A 59 -3.51 -3.71 -4.37
C ILE A 59 -3.96 -2.25 -4.42
N ILE A 60 -3.10 -1.32 -4.85
CA ILE A 60 -3.47 0.09 -5.02
C ILE A 60 -4.56 0.23 -6.10
N GLU A 61 -4.42 -0.47 -7.22
CA GLU A 61 -5.42 -0.46 -8.29
C GLU A 61 -6.79 -0.95 -7.80
N VAL A 62 -6.82 -2.08 -7.11
CA VAL A 62 -8.07 -2.67 -6.59
C VAL A 62 -8.66 -1.82 -5.47
N ASP A 63 -7.87 -1.44 -4.47
CA ASP A 63 -8.42 -0.85 -3.25
C ASP A 63 -8.66 0.65 -3.32
N LEU A 64 -8.01 1.38 -4.25
CA LEU A 64 -8.18 2.83 -4.41
C LEU A 64 -8.71 3.19 -5.80
N VAL A 65 -7.99 2.83 -6.86
CA VAL A 65 -8.26 3.32 -8.22
C VAL A 65 -9.61 2.81 -8.73
N SER A 66 -9.90 1.52 -8.56
CA SER A 66 -11.18 0.92 -8.99
C SER A 66 -12.38 1.52 -8.25
N LYS A 67 -12.17 2.11 -7.08
CA LYS A 67 -13.19 2.80 -6.28
C LYS A 67 -13.35 4.28 -6.66
N GLY A 68 -12.67 4.73 -7.72
CA GLY A 68 -12.74 6.09 -8.25
C GLY A 68 -11.88 7.10 -7.50
N VAL A 69 -10.92 6.66 -6.70
CA VAL A 69 -9.98 7.55 -6.00
C VAL A 69 -8.78 7.82 -6.91
N ALA A 70 -8.51 9.09 -7.23
CA ALA A 70 -7.30 9.45 -7.96
C ALA A 70 -6.07 9.30 -7.06
N VAL A 71 -5.06 8.57 -7.57
CA VAL A 71 -3.83 8.24 -6.83
C VAL A 71 -2.62 8.78 -7.56
N VAL A 72 -1.69 9.41 -6.82
CA VAL A 72 -0.36 9.77 -7.30
C VAL A 72 0.69 9.07 -6.45
N VAL A 73 1.56 8.31 -7.11
CA VAL A 73 2.71 7.64 -6.49
C VAL A 73 3.97 8.44 -6.79
N TYR A 74 4.69 8.83 -5.75
CA TYR A 74 5.99 9.48 -5.86
C TYR A 74 7.10 8.44 -5.76
N ASP A 75 7.90 8.32 -6.81
CA ASP A 75 9.17 7.59 -6.78
C ASP A 75 10.31 8.62 -6.77
N LEU A 76 11.15 8.58 -5.73
CA LEU A 76 12.31 9.44 -5.65
C LEU A 76 13.49 8.68 -6.26
N ALA A 77 13.87 9.08 -7.47
CA ALA A 77 15.09 8.59 -8.10
C ALA A 77 16.29 8.82 -7.16
N ARG A 78 17.11 7.77 -6.99
CA ARG A 78 18.36 7.85 -6.22
C ARG A 78 19.48 8.42 -7.07
#